data_AF-A0A955P7J1-F1
#
_entry.id   AF-A0A955P7J1-F1
#
_cell.length_a   1.000
_cell.length_b   1.000
_cell.length_c   1.000
_cell.angle_alpha   90.00
_cell.angle_beta   90.00
_cell.angle_gamma   90.00
#
_symmetry.space_group_name_H-M   'P 1'
#
loop_
_entity.id
_entity.type
_entity.pdbx_description
1 polymer ?
#
loop_
_entity_poly.entity_id
_entity_poly.type
_entity_poly.pdbx_seq_one_letter_code
_entity_poly.pdbx_strand_id
1 'polypeptide(L)'
;GMAEEMIRLVSTFDFPDFERDYRFVSMRHPKEYPLNRGRLVSNDGLDIDIREFFDYFEEVHVKHSTSLQSVRKGHGAYFVGPLARYNLNFDRLSPGVQAAAKQAGLSETCLNPFKSIIVRSVETLFAVEEALRLIESYEKPDAPAVEVAPKEGIGFGCTEAPRGICLHRYRVDDEGIIQDARIVPPTAQNQKTIEEDFVEFVPKHLELSDEDLTWKCEQAIRNYDPCISCSVHFLKLDLDRDSLVTVGRG
;
A
#
# COMPACT_ATOMS: atom_id res chain seq x y z
N GLY A 1 -8.16 20.40 -15.05
CA GLY A 1 -6.92 20.89 -14.41
C GLY A 1 -5.77 19.93 -14.67
N MET A 2 -4.53 20.29 -14.29
CA MET A 2 -3.31 19.49 -14.55
C MET A 2 -3.42 18.04 -14.02
N ALA A 3 -4.08 17.81 -12.89
CA ALA A 3 -4.26 16.46 -12.34
C ALA A 3 -5.12 15.55 -13.26
N GLU A 4 -6.16 16.10 -13.89
CA GLU A 4 -6.98 15.35 -14.85
C GLU A 4 -6.22 15.08 -16.16
N GLU A 5 -5.37 16.01 -16.60
CA GLU A 5 -4.49 15.81 -17.75
C GLU A 5 -3.47 14.70 -17.49
N MET A 6 -2.93 14.63 -16.27
CA MET A 6 -2.07 13.54 -15.85
C MET A 6 -2.81 12.19 -15.92
N ILE A 7 -4.04 12.11 -15.38
CA ILE A 7 -4.86 10.89 -15.45
C ILE A 7 -5.06 10.45 -16.91
N ARG A 8 -5.43 11.39 -17.79
CA ARG A 8 -5.58 11.11 -19.22
C ARG A 8 -4.28 10.60 -19.84
N LEU A 9 -3.15 11.23 -19.55
CA LEU A 9 -1.85 10.81 -20.08
C LEU A 9 -1.47 9.40 -19.62
N VAL A 10 -1.53 9.11 -18.31
CA VAL A 10 -1.13 7.79 -17.80
C VAL A 10 -2.08 6.69 -18.24
N SER A 11 -3.34 7.02 -18.53
CA SER A 11 -4.32 6.04 -19.04
C SER A 11 -4.01 5.54 -20.46
N THR A 12 -3.14 6.24 -21.21
CA THR A 12 -2.72 5.80 -22.55
C THR A 12 -1.50 4.90 -22.54
N PHE A 13 -0.94 4.57 -21.37
CA PHE A 13 0.22 3.68 -21.29
C PHE A 13 -0.18 2.23 -21.52
N ASP A 14 0.80 1.44 -21.97
CA ASP A 14 0.62 0.00 -22.13
C ASP A 14 0.84 -0.72 -20.80
N PHE A 15 -0.14 -1.53 -20.41
CA PHE A 15 -0.09 -2.32 -19.19
C PHE A 15 -0.14 -3.82 -19.53
N PRO A 16 0.81 -4.62 -19.03
CA PRO A 16 0.72 -6.08 -19.12
C PRO A 16 -0.58 -6.58 -18.50
N ASP A 17 -1.16 -7.63 -19.08
CA ASP A 17 -2.27 -8.33 -18.45
C ASP A 17 -1.75 -9.20 -17.30
N PHE A 18 -1.98 -8.72 -16.08
CA PHE A 18 -1.53 -9.38 -14.86
C PHE A 18 -2.47 -9.00 -13.72
N GLU A 19 -3.39 -9.89 -13.40
CA GLU A 19 -4.33 -9.75 -12.29
C GLU A 19 -4.17 -10.93 -11.33
N ARG A 20 -4.33 -10.65 -10.03
CA ARG A 20 -4.35 -11.65 -8.95
C ARG A 20 -5.49 -11.33 -8.00
N ASP A 21 -5.94 -12.36 -7.28
CA ASP A 21 -6.88 -12.19 -6.18
C ASP A 21 -6.15 -11.69 -4.93
N TYR A 22 -5.93 -10.37 -4.87
CA TYR A 22 -5.21 -9.75 -3.77
C TYR A 22 -6.07 -9.66 -2.52
N ARG A 23 -5.47 -9.96 -1.37
CA ARG A 23 -6.01 -9.58 -0.07
C ARG A 23 -5.67 -8.12 0.21
N PHE A 24 -6.57 -7.22 -0.16
CA PHE A 24 -6.39 -5.81 0.12
C PHE A 24 -6.67 -5.51 1.59
N VAL A 25 -5.83 -4.68 2.19
CA VAL A 25 -6.06 -4.09 3.51
C VAL A 25 -5.86 -2.59 3.38
N SER A 26 -6.82 -1.82 3.84
CA SER A 26 -6.71 -0.36 3.92
C SER A 26 -7.42 0.17 5.15
N MET A 27 -7.19 1.43 5.49
CA MET A 27 -8.12 2.14 6.35
C MET A 27 -9.47 2.34 5.63
N ARG A 28 -10.55 2.53 6.39
CA ARG A 28 -11.87 2.96 5.90
C ARG A 28 -12.51 3.89 6.91
N HIS A 29 -12.95 5.04 6.44
CA HIS A 29 -13.68 6.02 7.26
C HIS A 29 -15.17 6.01 6.85
N PRO A 30 -16.10 6.26 7.79
CA PRO A 30 -17.53 6.25 7.47
C PRO A 30 -17.94 7.28 6.40
N LYS A 31 -17.19 8.38 6.26
CA LYS A 31 -17.60 9.53 5.43
C LYS A 31 -16.58 10.07 4.44
N GLU A 32 -15.31 9.74 4.57
CA GLU A 32 -14.24 10.38 3.77
C GLU A 32 -13.32 9.31 3.18
N TYR A 33 -12.62 9.65 2.09
CA TYR A 33 -11.58 8.79 1.57
C TYR A 33 -10.44 8.71 2.63
N PRO A 34 -10.03 7.50 3.03
CA PRO A 34 -9.32 7.33 4.29
C PRO A 34 -7.84 7.66 4.12
N LEU A 35 -7.42 8.87 4.53
CA LEU A 35 -6.01 9.26 4.61
C LEU A 35 -5.48 9.29 6.05
N ASN A 36 -6.24 9.85 6.98
CA ASN A 36 -5.74 10.17 8.33
C ASN A 36 -6.40 9.38 9.48
N ARG A 37 -7.56 8.78 9.25
CA ARG A 37 -8.37 8.15 10.29
C ARG A 37 -9.33 7.11 9.71
N GLY A 38 -9.79 6.21 10.55
CA GLY A 38 -10.68 5.11 10.16
C GLY A 38 -10.34 3.83 10.89
N ARG A 39 -11.07 2.77 10.52
CA ARG A 39 -10.83 1.39 10.95
C ARG A 39 -10.03 0.66 9.87
N LEU A 40 -9.33 -0.41 10.24
CA LEU A 40 -8.64 -1.25 9.27
C LEU A 40 -9.62 -2.28 8.72
N VAL A 41 -9.78 -2.31 7.41
CA VAL A 41 -10.70 -3.22 6.72
C VAL A 41 -9.99 -4.02 5.64
N SER A 42 -10.56 -5.15 5.26
CA SER A 42 -10.11 -5.95 4.11
C SER A 42 -11.27 -6.41 3.23
N ASN A 43 -10.94 -6.86 2.02
CA ASN A 43 -11.92 -7.44 1.08
C ASN A 43 -12.38 -8.85 1.45
N ASP A 44 -11.79 -9.46 2.48
CA ASP A 44 -12.14 -10.79 3.01
C ASP A 44 -12.67 -10.73 4.47
N GLY A 45 -13.22 -9.57 4.87
CA GLY A 45 -14.07 -9.45 6.06
C GLY A 45 -13.40 -8.97 7.35
N LEU A 46 -12.14 -8.52 7.32
CA LEU A 46 -11.54 -7.84 8.46
C LEU A 46 -12.21 -6.46 8.64
N ASP A 47 -12.52 -6.11 9.89
CA ASP A 47 -12.94 -4.76 10.28
C ASP A 47 -12.57 -4.52 11.76
N ILE A 48 -11.41 -3.90 12.00
CA ILE A 48 -10.81 -3.79 13.34
C ILE A 48 -10.38 -2.36 13.69
N ASP A 49 -10.32 -2.06 14.98
CA ASP A 49 -9.63 -0.87 15.48
C ASP A 49 -8.11 -1.01 15.32
N ILE A 50 -7.42 0.11 15.14
CA ILE A 50 -5.96 0.12 14.93
C ILE A 50 -5.18 -0.46 16.13
N ARG A 51 -5.78 -0.45 17.34
CA ARG A 51 -5.20 -1.05 18.55
C ARG A 51 -5.16 -2.58 18.48
N GLU A 52 -6.04 -3.18 17.69
CA GLU A 52 -6.14 -4.64 17.50
C GLU A 52 -5.16 -5.14 16.41
N PHE A 53 -4.38 -4.26 15.77
CA PHE A 53 -3.51 -4.64 14.64
C PHE A 53 -2.63 -5.86 14.98
N PHE A 54 -1.97 -5.86 16.13
CA PHE A 54 -1.05 -6.95 16.50
C PHE A 54 -1.76 -8.24 16.92
N ASP A 55 -3.08 -8.24 17.03
CA ASP A 55 -3.86 -9.47 17.23
C ASP A 55 -4.06 -10.21 15.91
N TYR A 56 -4.14 -9.48 14.78
CA TYR A 56 -4.44 -10.01 13.44
C TYR A 56 -3.23 -10.04 12.49
N PHE A 57 -2.22 -9.23 12.74
CA PHE A 57 -1.01 -9.12 11.92
C PHE A 57 0.24 -9.43 12.75
N GLU A 58 1.26 -9.96 12.09
CA GLU A 58 2.57 -10.22 12.69
C GLU A 58 3.71 -9.89 11.74
N GLU A 59 4.84 -9.49 12.32
CA GLU A 59 6.07 -9.25 11.57
C GLU A 59 6.95 -10.49 11.67
N VAL A 60 7.34 -11.03 10.53
CA VAL A 60 8.18 -12.21 10.40
C VAL A 60 9.53 -11.84 9.80
N HIS A 61 10.59 -12.46 10.32
CA HIS A 61 11.92 -12.34 9.76
C HIS A 61 12.16 -13.50 8.79
N VAL A 62 12.70 -13.20 7.60
CA VAL A 62 13.04 -14.19 6.58
C VAL A 62 14.53 -14.14 6.29
N LYS A 63 15.14 -15.30 6.00
CA LYS A 63 16.60 -15.46 5.90
C LYS A 63 17.23 -14.56 4.82
N HIS A 64 16.49 -14.27 3.75
CA HIS A 64 16.96 -13.55 2.57
C HIS A 64 16.65 -12.04 2.56
N SER A 65 16.05 -11.50 3.63
CA SER A 65 15.75 -10.06 3.76
C SER A 65 16.22 -9.52 5.10
N THR A 66 16.83 -8.33 5.10
CA THR A 66 17.18 -7.59 6.32
C THR A 66 15.98 -6.84 6.91
N SER A 67 14.87 -6.78 6.18
CA SER A 67 13.64 -6.14 6.62
C SER A 67 12.64 -7.19 7.08
N LEU A 68 11.91 -6.88 8.16
CA LEU A 68 10.77 -7.69 8.56
C LEU A 68 9.67 -7.61 7.48
N GLN A 69 9.00 -8.73 7.26
CA GLN A 69 7.80 -8.79 6.44
C GLN A 69 6.58 -8.82 7.33
N SER A 70 5.53 -8.07 7.00
CA SER A 70 4.26 -8.21 7.72
C SER A 70 3.37 -9.23 7.00
N VAL A 71 2.71 -10.08 7.77
CA VAL A 71 1.70 -11.02 7.28
C VAL A 71 0.45 -10.94 8.12
N ARG A 72 -0.70 -11.30 7.54
CA ARG A 72 -1.93 -11.52 8.29
C ARG A 72 -1.91 -12.92 8.87
N LYS A 73 -2.03 -13.03 10.19
CA LYS A 73 -1.99 -14.30 10.91
C LYS A 73 -3.05 -15.26 10.36
N GLY A 74 -2.64 -16.46 9.99
CA GLY A 74 -3.51 -17.49 9.41
C GLY A 74 -3.95 -17.25 7.96
N HIS A 75 -3.57 -16.12 7.34
CA HIS A 75 -4.00 -15.76 5.98
C HIS A 75 -2.84 -15.46 5.02
N GLY A 76 -1.62 -15.18 5.52
CA GLY A 76 -0.43 -14.95 4.69
C GLY A 76 -0.29 -13.51 4.22
N ALA A 77 0.15 -13.30 2.98
CA ALA A 77 0.38 -11.98 2.41
C ALA A 77 -0.90 -11.13 2.34
N TYR A 78 -0.69 -9.82 2.37
CA TYR A 78 -1.72 -8.82 2.14
C TYR A 78 -1.13 -7.60 1.43
N PHE A 79 -1.97 -6.87 0.71
CA PHE A 79 -1.58 -5.74 -0.12
C PHE A 79 -2.17 -4.45 0.47
N VAL A 80 -1.31 -3.51 0.83
CA VAL A 80 -1.64 -2.13 1.23
C VAL A 80 -1.21 -1.13 0.15
N GLY A 81 -1.79 0.08 0.18
CA GLY A 81 -1.41 1.16 -0.73
C GLY A 81 -2.55 1.63 -1.63
N PRO A 82 -2.23 2.39 -2.70
CA PRO A 82 -3.24 3.01 -3.56
C PRO A 82 -4.27 2.04 -4.11
N LEU A 83 -3.83 0.85 -4.56
CA LEU A 83 -4.76 -0.17 -5.06
C LEU A 83 -5.69 -0.68 -3.96
N ALA A 84 -5.16 -0.97 -2.77
CA ALA A 84 -5.98 -1.41 -1.64
C ALA A 84 -7.02 -0.35 -1.25
N ARG A 85 -6.59 0.90 -1.11
CA ARG A 85 -7.47 2.02 -0.78
C ARG A 85 -8.55 2.21 -1.84
N TYR A 86 -8.18 2.22 -3.13
CA TYR A 86 -9.11 2.40 -4.23
C TYR A 86 -10.17 1.30 -4.25
N ASN A 87 -9.76 0.03 -4.20
CA ASN A 87 -10.69 -1.11 -4.24
C ASN A 87 -11.63 -1.13 -3.03
N LEU A 88 -11.16 -0.71 -1.85
CA LEU A 88 -11.95 -0.75 -0.61
C LEU A 88 -12.73 0.55 -0.32
N ASN A 89 -12.48 1.63 -1.06
CA ASN A 89 -13.03 2.96 -0.78
C ASN A 89 -13.41 3.77 -2.03
N PHE A 90 -13.63 3.12 -3.17
CA PHE A 90 -14.13 3.81 -4.37
C PHE A 90 -15.38 4.64 -4.08
N ASP A 91 -16.28 4.10 -3.25
CA ASP A 91 -17.50 4.74 -2.77
C ASP A 91 -17.29 5.93 -1.81
N ARG A 92 -16.04 6.24 -1.46
CA ARG A 92 -15.64 7.40 -0.63
C ARG A 92 -14.94 8.50 -1.44
N LEU A 93 -14.62 8.25 -2.71
CA LEU A 93 -14.12 9.28 -3.62
C LEU A 93 -15.24 10.25 -4.01
N SER A 94 -14.89 11.50 -4.31
CA SER A 94 -15.86 12.49 -4.82
C SER A 94 -16.45 12.00 -6.16
N PRO A 95 -17.69 12.40 -6.53
CA PRO A 95 -18.27 12.01 -7.81
C PRO A 95 -17.41 12.41 -9.02
N GLY A 96 -16.69 13.53 -8.94
CA GLY A 96 -15.75 13.98 -9.96
C GLY A 96 -14.56 13.04 -10.11
N VAL A 97 -13.95 12.64 -8.99
CA VAL A 97 -12.82 11.69 -8.99
C VAL A 97 -13.25 10.30 -9.46
N GLN A 98 -14.43 9.83 -9.05
CA GLN A 98 -15.00 8.57 -9.54
C GLN A 98 -15.22 8.59 -11.07
N ALA A 99 -15.72 9.71 -11.60
CA ALA A 99 -15.90 9.88 -13.03
C ALA A 99 -14.56 9.91 -13.78
N ALA A 100 -13.55 10.61 -13.25
CA ALA A 100 -12.21 10.64 -13.82
C ALA A 100 -11.57 9.25 -13.87
N ALA A 101 -11.73 8.44 -12.82
CA ALA A 101 -11.25 7.06 -12.79
C ALA A 101 -11.94 6.20 -13.87
N LYS A 102 -13.26 6.29 -14.00
CA LYS A 102 -14.04 5.57 -15.03
C LYS A 102 -13.64 6.00 -16.45
N GLN A 103 -13.42 7.29 -16.67
CA GLN A 103 -12.93 7.80 -17.97
C GLN A 103 -11.51 7.33 -18.30
N ALA A 104 -10.68 7.09 -17.29
CA ALA A 104 -9.33 6.53 -17.44
C ALA A 104 -9.32 5.02 -17.68
N GLY A 105 -10.49 4.38 -17.84
CA GLY A 105 -10.60 2.94 -18.10
C GLY A 105 -10.51 2.07 -16.85
N LEU A 106 -10.60 2.66 -15.64
CA LEU A 106 -10.74 1.89 -14.40
C LEU A 106 -12.20 1.53 -14.14
N SER A 107 -12.43 0.38 -13.52
CA SER A 107 -13.72 0.05 -12.91
C SER A 107 -13.76 0.52 -11.45
N GLU A 108 -14.79 0.16 -10.70
CA GLU A 108 -14.84 0.45 -9.24
C GLU A 108 -13.77 -0.34 -8.47
N THR A 109 -13.23 -1.40 -9.10
CA THR A 109 -12.09 -2.18 -8.63
C THR A 109 -10.96 -2.19 -9.66
N CYS A 110 -9.73 -2.42 -9.21
CA CYS A 110 -8.56 -2.60 -10.07
C CYS A 110 -7.65 -3.66 -9.46
N LEU A 111 -7.54 -4.82 -10.11
CA LEU A 111 -6.71 -5.93 -9.63
C LEU A 111 -5.36 -6.01 -10.32
N ASN A 112 -5.08 -5.15 -11.31
CA ASN A 112 -3.82 -5.14 -12.03
C ASN A 112 -2.82 -4.17 -11.38
N PRO A 113 -1.69 -4.65 -10.80
CA PRO A 113 -0.65 -3.80 -10.21
C PRO A 113 -0.05 -2.79 -11.18
N PHE A 114 0.08 -3.15 -12.46
CA PHE A 114 0.65 -2.25 -13.47
C PHE A 114 -0.24 -1.02 -13.72
N LYS A 115 -1.56 -1.16 -13.49
CA LYS A 115 -2.50 -0.03 -13.53
C LYS A 115 -2.49 0.82 -12.25
N SER A 116 -1.67 0.48 -11.24
CA SER A 116 -1.55 1.26 -10.00
C SER A 116 -1.15 2.72 -10.26
N ILE A 117 -0.42 3.01 -11.34
CA ILE A 117 -0.06 4.38 -11.69
C ILE A 117 -1.30 5.23 -12.05
N ILE A 118 -2.29 4.64 -12.73
CA ILE A 118 -3.58 5.32 -13.00
C ILE A 118 -4.28 5.59 -11.67
N VAL A 119 -4.35 4.60 -10.79
CA VAL A 119 -4.96 4.74 -9.46
C VAL A 119 -4.28 5.84 -8.63
N ARG A 120 -2.94 5.91 -8.64
CA ARG A 120 -2.19 6.99 -7.98
C ARG A 120 -2.48 8.37 -8.58
N SER A 121 -2.63 8.46 -9.91
CA SER A 121 -3.04 9.70 -10.56
C SER A 121 -4.46 10.12 -10.17
N VAL A 122 -5.38 9.17 -10.00
CA VAL A 122 -6.73 9.40 -9.45
C VAL A 122 -6.64 9.89 -7.99
N GLU A 123 -5.83 9.25 -7.14
CA GLU A 123 -5.62 9.71 -5.76
C GLU A 123 -4.95 11.09 -5.69
N THR A 124 -4.12 11.45 -6.68
CA THR A 124 -3.54 12.80 -6.78
C THR A 124 -4.59 13.84 -7.08
N LEU A 125 -5.54 13.55 -7.99
CA LEU A 125 -6.68 14.43 -8.24
C LEU A 125 -7.50 14.62 -6.94
N PHE A 126 -7.82 13.53 -6.25
CA PHE A 126 -8.49 13.60 -4.95
C PHE A 126 -7.70 14.45 -3.94
N ALA A 127 -6.39 14.26 -3.83
CA ALA A 127 -5.55 15.01 -2.89
C ALA A 127 -5.55 16.51 -3.19
N VAL A 128 -5.57 16.90 -4.48
CA VAL A 128 -5.69 18.31 -4.90
C VAL A 128 -7.07 18.88 -4.55
N GLU A 129 -8.16 18.14 -4.84
CA GLU A 129 -9.51 18.55 -4.45
C GLU A 129 -9.63 18.73 -2.94
N GLU A 130 -9.09 17.79 -2.16
CA GLU A 130 -9.12 17.83 -0.70
C GLU A 130 -8.27 18.98 -0.14
N ALA A 131 -7.10 19.25 -0.73
CA ALA A 131 -6.27 20.38 -0.35
C ALA A 131 -7.00 21.72 -0.56
N LEU A 132 -7.65 21.90 -1.71
CA LEU A 132 -8.45 23.09 -1.99
C LEU A 132 -9.60 23.23 -0.99
N ARG A 133 -10.35 22.14 -0.76
CA ARG A 133 -11.44 22.11 0.22
C ARG A 133 -10.96 22.53 1.62
N LEU A 134 -9.82 21.99 2.07
CA LEU A 134 -9.23 22.31 3.37
C LEU A 134 -8.79 23.78 3.47
N ILE A 135 -8.21 24.34 2.41
CA ILE A 135 -7.81 25.75 2.36
C ILE A 135 -9.04 26.67 2.41
N GLU A 136 -10.07 26.36 1.63
CA GLU A 136 -11.32 27.12 1.58
C GLU A 136 -12.09 27.07 2.90
N SER A 137 -12.06 25.93 3.59
CA SER A 137 -12.72 25.73 4.89
C SER A 137 -11.81 26.01 6.08
N TYR A 138 -10.62 26.59 5.88
CA TYR A 138 -9.66 26.77 6.97
C TYR A 138 -10.15 27.85 7.94
N GLU A 139 -10.38 27.43 9.18
CA GLU A 139 -10.58 28.32 10.31
C GLU A 139 -9.37 28.23 11.23
N LYS A 140 -8.73 29.39 11.49
CA LYS A 140 -7.56 29.43 12.37
C LYS A 140 -7.98 29.01 13.78
N PRO A 141 -7.35 27.99 14.39
CA PRO A 141 -7.63 27.63 15.77
C PRO A 141 -7.10 28.71 16.73
N ASP A 142 -7.73 28.83 17.90
CA ASP A 142 -7.29 29.76 18.96
C ASP A 142 -5.85 29.48 19.42
N ALA A 143 -5.44 28.21 19.40
CA ALA A 143 -4.11 27.74 19.78
C ALA A 143 -3.56 26.70 18.79
N PRO A 144 -2.23 26.64 18.58
CA PRO A 144 -1.60 25.70 17.63
C PRO A 144 -1.54 24.24 18.14
N ALA A 145 -1.78 24.02 19.43
CA ALA A 145 -1.78 22.71 20.07
C ALA A 145 -2.68 22.73 21.32
N VAL A 146 -3.06 21.55 21.78
CA VAL A 146 -3.71 21.36 23.09
C VAL A 146 -2.67 20.99 24.13
N GLU A 147 -2.80 21.49 25.36
CA GLU A 147 -1.96 21.05 26.46
C GLU A 147 -2.28 19.59 26.83
N VAL A 148 -1.24 18.76 26.91
CA VAL A 148 -1.37 17.36 27.29
C VAL A 148 -0.37 17.06 28.39
N ALA A 149 -0.87 16.64 29.55
CA ALA A 149 -0.03 16.10 30.61
C ALA A 149 0.33 14.64 30.28
N PRO A 150 1.63 14.26 30.29
CA PRO A 150 2.04 12.87 30.11
C PRO A 150 1.35 11.93 31.11
N LYS A 151 1.07 10.72 30.64
CA LYS A 151 0.53 9.62 31.43
C LYS A 151 1.12 8.33 30.89
N GLU A 152 1.46 7.42 31.81
CA GLU A 152 1.88 6.08 31.42
C GLU A 152 0.79 5.42 30.57
N GLY A 153 1.18 4.80 29.46
CA GLY A 153 0.24 4.13 28.60
C GLY A 153 0.81 3.66 27.27
N ILE A 154 -0.07 3.06 26.46
CA ILE A 154 0.24 2.60 25.12
C ILE A 154 -0.64 3.38 24.13
N GLY A 155 0.01 4.10 23.22
CA GLY A 155 -0.63 4.85 22.14
C GLY A 155 -0.45 4.17 20.80
N PHE A 156 -1.48 4.25 19.96
CA PHE A 156 -1.46 3.78 18.58
C PHE A 156 -1.80 4.94 17.64
N GLY A 157 -1.05 5.04 16.55
CA GLY A 157 -1.31 5.96 15.44
C GLY A 157 -1.27 5.20 14.13
N CYS A 158 -2.21 5.48 13.24
CA CYS A 158 -2.30 4.80 11.96
C CYS A 158 -2.80 5.79 10.92
N THR A 159 -2.06 5.91 9.82
CA THR A 159 -2.48 6.71 8.66
C THR A 159 -2.29 5.89 7.39
N GLU A 160 -2.96 6.32 6.34
CA GLU A 160 -2.68 5.86 4.99
C GLU A 160 -1.61 6.76 4.38
N ALA A 161 -0.36 6.37 4.55
CA ALA A 161 0.74 6.98 3.82
C ALA A 161 0.55 6.71 2.31
N PRO A 162 1.22 7.46 1.41
CA PRO A 162 1.07 7.27 -0.04
C PRO A 162 1.24 5.81 -0.50
N ARG A 163 2.11 5.06 0.19
CA ARG A 163 2.46 3.66 -0.10
C ARG A 163 1.60 2.61 0.62
N GLY A 164 0.70 3.04 1.50
CA GLY A 164 -0.20 2.17 2.27
C GLY A 164 -0.24 2.53 3.75
N ILE A 165 -0.83 1.64 4.55
CA ILE A 165 -0.98 1.81 5.99
C ILE A 165 0.39 1.99 6.66
N CYS A 166 0.53 3.02 7.49
CA CYS A 166 1.71 3.26 8.34
C CYS A 166 1.26 3.26 9.80
N LEU A 167 1.55 2.18 10.52
CA LEU A 167 1.15 1.99 11.91
C LEU A 167 2.32 2.28 12.85
N HIS A 168 2.04 3.02 13.92
CA HIS A 168 2.96 3.26 15.02
C HIS A 168 2.31 2.86 16.34
N ARG A 169 3.05 2.16 17.19
CA ARG A 169 2.73 1.93 18.60
C ARG A 169 3.87 2.47 19.46
N TYR A 170 3.52 3.23 20.48
CA TYR A 170 4.48 3.69 21.49
C TYR A 170 3.97 3.31 22.88
N ARG A 171 4.86 2.81 23.73
CA ARG A 171 4.63 2.74 25.18
C ARG A 171 5.45 3.85 25.82
N VAL A 172 4.80 4.65 26.65
CA VAL A 172 5.42 5.75 27.38
C VAL A 172 5.22 5.57 28.88
N ASP A 173 6.14 6.09 29.69
CA ASP A 173 5.97 6.18 31.15
C ASP A 173 5.19 7.44 31.58
N ASP A 174 5.11 7.67 32.88
CA ASP A 174 4.40 8.79 33.51
C ASP A 174 5.07 10.16 33.27
N GLU A 175 6.36 10.18 32.95
CA GLU A 175 7.08 11.38 32.50
C GLU A 175 6.97 11.61 30.98
N GLY A 176 6.39 10.65 30.24
CA GLY A 176 6.22 10.72 28.78
C GLY A 176 7.43 10.25 27.98
N ILE A 177 8.38 9.57 28.63
CA ILE A 177 9.55 8.97 27.97
C ILE A 177 9.13 7.68 27.26
N ILE A 178 9.57 7.53 26.01
CA ILE A 178 9.29 6.33 25.21
C ILE A 178 10.07 5.14 25.79
N GLN A 179 9.33 4.17 26.29
CA GLN A 179 9.83 2.91 26.84
C GLN A 179 9.90 1.80 25.79
N ASP A 180 9.09 1.89 24.74
CA ASP A 180 9.07 0.98 23.60
C ASP A 180 8.41 1.64 22.39
N ALA A 181 8.92 1.36 21.19
CA ALA A 181 8.37 1.84 19.93
C ALA A 181 8.32 0.69 18.92
N ARG A 182 7.17 0.52 18.26
CA ARG A 182 6.99 -0.42 17.16
C ARG A 182 6.35 0.30 15.97
N ILE A 183 7.01 0.24 14.82
CA ILE A 183 6.60 0.94 13.60
C ILE A 183 6.49 -0.10 12.49
N VAL A 184 5.33 -0.18 11.84
CA VAL A 184 5.06 -1.08 10.72
C VAL A 184 4.88 -0.22 9.46
N PRO A 185 5.95 0.01 8.68
CA PRO A 185 5.89 0.85 7.50
C PRO A 185 5.19 0.13 6.33
N PRO A 186 4.62 0.85 5.35
CA PRO A 186 3.86 0.23 4.26
C PRO A 186 4.67 -0.75 3.41
N THR A 187 5.94 -0.41 3.13
CA THR A 187 6.79 -1.25 2.27
C THR A 187 7.11 -2.60 2.90
N ALA A 188 7.28 -2.68 4.23
CA ALA A 188 7.44 -3.97 4.95
C ALA A 188 6.20 -4.86 4.82
N GLN A 189 5.01 -4.27 4.71
CA GLN A 189 3.76 -4.99 4.57
C GLN A 189 3.57 -5.57 3.17
N ASN A 190 4.03 -4.87 2.14
CA ASN A 190 3.92 -5.31 0.76
C ASN A 190 5.02 -6.30 0.33
N GLN A 191 6.09 -6.49 1.11
CA GLN A 191 7.22 -7.36 0.71
C GLN A 191 6.78 -8.77 0.32
N LYS A 192 5.92 -9.40 1.14
CA LYS A 192 5.47 -10.77 0.86
C LYS A 192 4.63 -10.84 -0.42
N THR A 193 3.77 -9.84 -0.65
CA THR A 193 2.96 -9.74 -1.87
C THR A 193 3.83 -9.54 -3.11
N ILE A 194 4.90 -8.75 -3.03
CA ILE A 194 5.88 -8.57 -4.11
C ILE A 194 6.57 -9.91 -4.44
N GLU A 195 7.00 -10.67 -3.43
CA GLU A 195 7.60 -11.99 -3.65
C GLU A 195 6.62 -12.95 -4.33
N GLU A 196 5.36 -12.99 -3.87
CA GLU A 196 4.33 -13.85 -4.44
C GLU A 196 3.96 -13.45 -5.87
N ASP A 197 3.94 -12.15 -6.19
CA ASP A 197 3.78 -11.66 -7.55
C ASP A 197 4.85 -12.24 -8.47
N PHE A 198 6.10 -12.30 -8.01
CA PHE A 198 7.22 -12.81 -8.80
C PHE A 198 7.14 -14.30 -9.06
N VAL A 199 6.63 -15.08 -8.10
CA VAL A 199 6.37 -16.51 -8.28
C VAL A 199 5.38 -16.76 -9.43
N GLU A 200 4.43 -15.84 -9.67
CA GLU A 200 3.46 -15.97 -10.76
C GLU A 200 3.87 -15.23 -12.05
N PHE A 201 4.59 -14.12 -11.92
CA PHE A 201 4.97 -13.25 -13.03
C PHE A 201 6.16 -13.79 -13.80
N VAL A 202 7.24 -14.21 -13.12
CA VAL A 202 8.50 -14.63 -13.77
C VAL A 202 8.31 -15.85 -14.67
N PRO A 203 7.60 -16.94 -14.28
CA PRO A 203 7.44 -18.11 -15.13
C PRO A 203 6.76 -17.84 -16.48
N LYS A 204 5.93 -16.79 -16.55
CA LYS A 204 5.21 -16.37 -17.77
C LYS A 204 6.07 -15.56 -18.74
N HIS A 205 7.31 -15.23 -18.35
CA HIS A 205 8.21 -14.34 -19.09
C HIS A 205 9.63 -14.94 -19.22
N LEU A 206 9.80 -16.25 -19.02
CA LEU A 206 11.11 -16.92 -19.06
C LEU A 206 11.75 -16.93 -20.46
N GLU A 207 10.94 -16.75 -21.50
CA GLU A 207 11.36 -16.62 -22.89
C GLU A 207 12.08 -15.29 -23.18
N LEU A 208 11.94 -14.30 -22.29
CA LEU A 208 12.65 -13.03 -22.41
C LEU A 208 14.16 -13.21 -22.14
N SER A 209 14.94 -12.28 -22.71
CA SER A 209 16.34 -12.12 -22.33
C SER A 209 16.46 -11.77 -20.85
N ASP A 210 17.61 -12.02 -20.23
CA ASP A 210 17.83 -11.66 -18.81
C ASP A 210 17.68 -10.15 -18.59
N GLU A 211 18.08 -9.32 -19.56
CA GLU A 211 17.92 -7.87 -19.53
C GLU A 211 16.44 -7.47 -19.55
N ASP A 212 15.66 -8.00 -20.49
CA ASP A 212 14.24 -7.70 -20.62
C ASP A 212 13.42 -8.22 -19.42
N LEU A 213 13.74 -9.41 -18.93
CA LEU A 213 13.10 -9.99 -17.75
C LEU A 213 13.42 -9.15 -16.50
N THR A 214 14.68 -8.75 -16.33
CA THR A 214 15.09 -7.86 -15.24
C THR A 214 14.31 -6.55 -15.30
N TRP A 215 14.24 -5.93 -16.48
CA TRP A 215 13.48 -4.70 -16.68
C TRP A 215 11.99 -4.86 -16.30
N LYS A 216 11.35 -5.96 -16.73
CA LYS A 216 9.96 -6.27 -16.38
C LYS A 216 9.75 -6.50 -14.89
N CYS A 217 10.67 -7.23 -14.24
CA CYS A 217 10.65 -7.44 -12.80
C CYS A 217 10.78 -6.11 -12.04
N GLU A 218 11.68 -5.22 -12.46
CA GLU A 218 11.80 -3.91 -11.84
C GLU A 218 10.52 -3.06 -12.02
N GLN A 219 9.88 -3.10 -13.19
CA GLN A 219 8.59 -2.45 -13.41
C GLN A 219 7.52 -2.99 -12.45
N ALA A 220 7.42 -4.32 -12.33
CA ALA A 220 6.50 -4.98 -11.41
C ALA A 220 6.72 -4.53 -9.96
N ILE A 221 7.96 -4.39 -9.51
CA ILE A 221 8.23 -3.88 -8.15
C ILE A 221 7.87 -2.39 -8.01
N ARG A 222 8.16 -1.55 -9.01
CA ARG A 222 7.84 -0.10 -8.98
C ARG A 222 6.33 0.18 -8.87
N ASN A 223 5.48 -0.78 -9.24
CA ASN A 223 4.04 -0.72 -9.03
C ASN A 223 3.63 -0.70 -7.54
N TYR A 224 4.54 -1.04 -6.63
CA TYR A 224 4.34 -0.90 -5.19
C TYR A 224 4.88 0.41 -4.61
N ASP A 225 5.63 1.20 -5.41
CA ASP A 225 6.36 2.40 -4.96
C ASP A 225 7.16 2.12 -3.66
N PRO A 226 8.06 1.12 -3.64
CA PRO A 226 8.77 0.77 -2.43
C PRO A 226 9.72 1.89 -2.02
N CYS A 227 9.60 2.34 -0.77
CA CYS A 227 10.50 3.35 -0.21
C CYS A 227 11.81 2.67 0.24
N ILE A 228 12.90 2.87 -0.51
CA ILE A 228 14.22 2.26 -0.26
C ILE A 228 14.78 2.63 1.13
N SER A 229 14.49 3.82 1.65
CA SER A 229 14.91 4.22 3.00
C SER A 229 13.99 3.71 4.11
N CYS A 230 12.72 3.43 3.80
CA CYS A 230 11.74 2.94 4.76
C CYS A 230 11.76 1.42 4.92
N SER A 231 12.50 0.70 4.05
CA SER A 231 12.75 -0.73 4.14
C SER A 231 14.24 -0.95 3.91
N VAL A 232 14.95 -1.26 4.98
CA VAL A 232 16.40 -1.49 4.97
C VAL A 232 16.76 -2.53 3.90
N HIS A 233 17.34 -2.04 2.81
CA HIS A 233 17.86 -2.74 1.63
C HIS A 233 16.79 -3.41 0.73
N PHE A 234 16.79 -3.01 -0.53
CA PHE A 234 15.85 -3.40 -1.58
C PHE A 234 16.21 -4.76 -2.20
N LEU A 235 15.22 -5.44 -2.81
CA LEU A 235 15.30 -6.81 -3.32
C LEU A 235 16.52 -7.03 -4.24
N LYS A 236 17.29 -8.10 -3.99
CA LYS A 236 18.32 -8.60 -4.90
C LYS A 236 17.74 -9.79 -5.68
N LEU A 237 17.61 -9.64 -6.99
CA LEU A 237 17.18 -10.72 -7.89
C LEU A 237 18.41 -11.58 -8.27
N ASP A 238 18.29 -12.89 -8.07
CA ASP A 238 19.25 -13.90 -8.51
C ASP A 238 18.49 -14.91 -9.38
N LEU A 239 18.87 -15.04 -10.65
CA LEU A 239 18.20 -15.90 -11.63
C LEU A 239 19.07 -17.12 -11.91
N ASP A 240 18.61 -18.29 -11.44
CA ASP A 240 19.19 -19.59 -11.80
C ASP A 240 18.29 -20.29 -12.82
N ARG A 241 18.74 -20.38 -14.08
CA ARG A 241 18.00 -21.04 -15.17
C ARG A 241 18.26 -22.55 -15.22
N ASP A 242 19.26 -23.08 -14.50
CA ASP A 242 19.67 -24.48 -14.62
C ASP A 242 18.87 -25.43 -13.72
N SER A 243 18.22 -24.92 -12.66
CA SER A 243 17.45 -25.73 -11.70
C SER A 243 16.02 -26.09 -12.13
N LEU A 244 15.49 -25.49 -13.21
CA LEU A 244 14.14 -25.79 -13.74
C LEU A 244 14.11 -26.90 -14.81
N VAL A 245 15.26 -27.46 -15.21
CA VAL A 245 15.39 -28.42 -16.32
C VAL A 245 15.13 -29.88 -15.89
N THR A 246 14.81 -30.16 -14.63
CA THR A 246 14.54 -31.54 -14.14
C THR A 246 13.11 -31.77 -13.67
N VAL A 247 12.14 -31.61 -14.56
CA VAL A 247 10.93 -32.46 -14.54
C VAL A 247 10.96 -33.28 -15.82
N GLY A 248 11.73 -34.36 -15.75
CA GLY A 248 12.00 -35.27 -16.85
C GLY A 248 10.76 -35.95 -17.38
N ARG A 249 10.68 -36.04 -18.70
CA ARG A 249 9.96 -37.11 -19.40
C ARG A 249 10.59 -38.45 -19.01
N GLY A 250 9.76 -39.36 -18.53
CA GLY A 250 9.98 -40.79 -18.37
C GLY A 250 8.63 -41.44 -18.18
#